data_AF-A0AAW4V481-F1
#
_entry.id   AF-A0AAW4V481-F1
#
_cell.length_a   1.000
_cell.length_b   1.000
_cell.length_c   1.000
_cell.angle_alpha   90.00
_cell.angle_beta   90.00
_cell.angle_gamma   90.00
#
_symmetry.space_group_name_H-M   'P 1'
#
loop_
_entity.id
_entity.type
_entity.pdbx_description
1 polymer ?
#
loop_
_entity_poly.entity_id
_entity_poly.type
_entity_poly.pdbx_seq_one_letter_code
_entity_poly.pdbx_strand_id
1 'polypeptide(L)'
;MLSTDKENKYPNFLKLMSVAVDSTNNIVRFISKKAILSKERILNTDGKTTFLGLTDKITLKSEKILYDEENHRLYWLSVLIGDIKIILQVYIME
;
A
#
# COMPACT_ATOMS: atom_id res chain seq x y z
N MET A 1 -25.00 -8.05 8.83
CA MET A 1 -24.94 -8.83 7.59
C MET A 1 -23.48 -9.20 7.37
N LEU A 2 -23.10 -10.47 7.61
CA LEU A 2 -21.73 -10.94 7.40
C LEU A 2 -21.58 -11.20 5.89
N SER A 3 -20.79 -10.35 5.22
CA SER A 3 -20.49 -10.47 3.80
C SER A 3 -19.94 -11.87 3.50
N THR A 4 -20.57 -12.59 2.57
CA THR A 4 -19.99 -13.80 1.98
C THR A 4 -18.79 -13.39 1.12
N ASP A 5 -17.74 -14.22 1.03
CA ASP A 5 -16.53 -13.93 0.24
C ASP A 5 -16.81 -13.40 -1.18
N LYS A 6 -17.93 -13.81 -1.79
CA LYS A 6 -18.40 -13.32 -3.11
C LYS A 6 -18.66 -11.81 -3.18
N GLU A 7 -19.03 -11.17 -2.08
CA GLU A 7 -19.30 -9.71 -2.02
C GLU A 7 -18.17 -8.95 -1.32
N ASN A 8 -17.11 -9.66 -0.87
CA ASN A 8 -16.01 -9.02 -0.19
C ASN A 8 -15.16 -8.19 -1.18
N LYS A 9 -15.28 -6.86 -1.09
CA LYS A 9 -14.47 -5.90 -1.86
C LYS A 9 -13.11 -5.63 -1.20
N TYR A 10 -12.83 -6.25 -0.07
CA TYR A 10 -11.61 -6.05 0.69
C TYR A 10 -10.66 -7.24 0.52
N PRO A 11 -9.33 -7.01 0.53
CA PRO A 11 -8.37 -8.10 0.50
C PRO A 11 -8.59 -9.01 1.71
N ASN A 12 -8.63 -10.32 1.48
CA ASN A 12 -8.81 -11.32 2.55
C ASN A 12 -7.58 -11.41 3.46
N PHE A 13 -6.41 -10.99 2.96
CA PHE A 13 -5.15 -11.03 3.68
C PHE A 13 -4.39 -9.72 3.48
N LEU A 14 -3.76 -9.26 4.55
CA LEU A 14 -2.86 -8.12 4.51
C LEU A 14 -1.43 -8.58 4.78
N LYS A 15 -0.50 -8.23 3.89
CA LYS A 15 0.92 -8.46 4.10
C LYS A 15 1.60 -7.14 4.48
N LEU A 16 2.00 -7.05 5.74
CA LEU A 16 2.79 -5.94 6.24
C LEU A 16 4.28 -6.32 6.20
N MET A 17 5.13 -5.39 5.78
CA MET A 17 6.58 -5.61 5.76
C MET A 17 7.32 -4.39 6.27
N SER A 18 8.37 -4.65 7.05
CA SER A 18 9.19 -3.59 7.56
C SER A 18 10.25 -3.08 6.59
N VAL A 19 10.33 -1.77 6.39
CA VAL A 19 11.41 -1.13 5.64
C VAL A 19 12.20 -0.26 6.63
N ALA A 20 13.43 -0.66 6.91
CA ALA A 20 14.25 -0.02 7.95
C ALA A 20 14.56 1.47 7.68
N VAL A 21 14.67 1.85 6.40
CA VAL A 21 14.92 3.23 5.97
C VAL A 21 14.11 3.51 4.71
N ASP A 22 13.24 4.52 4.78
CA ASP A 22 12.45 5.03 3.65
C ASP A 22 13.36 5.78 2.67
N SER A 23 14.00 5.02 1.77
CA SER A 23 14.83 5.55 0.69
C SER A 23 14.44 4.91 -0.63
N THR A 24 14.60 5.64 -1.74
CA THR A 24 14.25 5.13 -3.08
C THR A 24 14.87 3.78 -3.38
N ASN A 25 16.16 3.60 -3.05
CA ASN A 25 16.87 2.34 -3.29
C ASN A 25 16.26 1.18 -2.51
N ASN A 26 15.90 1.40 -1.24
CA ASN A 26 15.27 0.37 -0.43
C ASN A 26 13.87 0.05 -0.95
N ILE A 27 13.04 1.05 -1.18
CA ILE A 27 11.67 0.89 -1.68
C ILE A 27 11.67 0.12 -3.01
N VAL A 28 12.49 0.53 -3.97
CA VAL A 28 12.62 -0.16 -5.27
C VAL A 28 13.06 -1.62 -5.07
N ARG A 29 14.09 -1.85 -4.24
CA ARG A 29 14.60 -3.20 -3.96
C ARG A 29 13.55 -4.10 -3.32
N PHE A 30 12.81 -3.58 -2.34
CA PHE A 30 11.79 -4.34 -1.62
C PHE A 30 10.60 -4.66 -2.51
N ILE A 31 10.04 -3.65 -3.18
CA ILE A 31 8.85 -3.83 -4.03
C ILE A 31 9.18 -4.75 -5.20
N SER A 32 10.32 -4.56 -5.86
CA SER A 32 10.69 -5.41 -7.00
C SER A 32 10.88 -6.90 -6.64
N LYS A 33 11.14 -7.22 -5.36
CA LYS A 33 11.29 -8.61 -4.89
C LYS A 33 9.98 -9.25 -4.43
N LYS A 34 8.98 -8.45 -4.10
CA LYS A 34 7.80 -8.89 -3.33
C LYS A 34 6.48 -8.58 -4.01
N ALA A 35 6.46 -7.65 -4.96
CA ALA A 35 5.29 -7.26 -5.72
C ALA A 35 5.40 -7.71 -7.18
N ILE A 36 4.25 -7.98 -7.78
CA ILE A 36 4.14 -8.07 -9.24
C ILE A 36 4.07 -6.65 -9.79
N LEU A 37 5.06 -6.29 -10.61
CA LEU A 37 5.17 -4.97 -11.22
C LEU A 37 4.67 -5.01 -12.66
N SER A 38 3.75 -4.11 -12.99
CA SER A 38 3.15 -4.00 -14.31
C SER A 38 2.60 -2.60 -14.53
N LYS A 39 2.61 -2.10 -15.77
CA LYS A 39 2.08 -0.75 -16.08
C LYS A 39 0.56 -0.64 -15.94
N GLU A 40 -0.15 -1.76 -16.01
CA GLU A 40 -1.58 -1.88 -15.79
C GLU A 40 -1.96 -1.78 -14.30
N ARG A 41 -0.98 -1.92 -13.39
CA ARG A 41 -1.19 -1.80 -11.95
C ARG A 41 -0.90 -0.37 -11.50
N ILE A 42 -1.72 0.10 -10.56
CA ILE A 42 -1.62 1.44 -10.00
C ILE A 42 -1.17 1.33 -8.54
N LEU A 43 -0.11 2.05 -8.19
CA LEU A 43 0.36 2.24 -6.82
C LEU A 43 0.12 3.70 -6.43
N ASN A 44 -0.75 3.93 -5.43
CA ASN A 44 -0.86 5.25 -4.83
C ASN A 44 0.28 5.47 -3.83
N THR A 45 0.98 6.59 -3.93
CA THR A 45 2.17 6.91 -3.15
C THR A 45 1.91 7.92 -2.04
N ASP A 46 0.71 8.47 -1.94
CA ASP A 46 0.35 9.47 -0.91
C ASP A 46 1.33 10.66 -0.88
N GLY A 47 1.79 11.11 -2.06
CA GLY A 47 2.75 12.21 -2.17
C GLY A 47 4.22 11.82 -1.94
N LYS A 48 4.54 10.57 -1.59
CA LYS A 48 5.92 10.15 -1.31
C LYS A 48 6.74 10.02 -2.58
N THR A 49 7.91 10.67 -2.60
CA THR A 49 8.84 10.68 -3.73
C THR A 49 9.79 9.48 -3.75
N THR A 50 9.91 8.73 -2.65
CA THR A 50 10.76 7.54 -2.57
C THR A 50 10.31 6.41 -3.52
N PHE A 51 9.07 6.48 -4.01
CA PHE A 51 8.53 5.54 -5.01
C PHE A 51 8.91 5.89 -6.45
N LEU A 52 9.45 7.09 -6.73
CA LEU A 52 9.73 7.54 -8.10
C LEU A 52 10.68 6.62 -8.89
N GLY A 53 11.53 5.86 -8.19
CA GLY A 53 12.36 4.82 -8.81
C GLY A 53 11.60 3.62 -9.39
N LEU A 54 10.27 3.57 -9.24
CA LEU A 54 9.38 2.55 -9.81
C LEU A 54 8.57 3.05 -10.99
N THR A 55 8.69 4.33 -11.39
CA THR A 55 7.87 4.95 -12.43
C THR A 55 7.88 4.14 -13.72
N ASP A 56 9.01 3.53 -14.09
CA ASP A 56 9.15 2.72 -15.30
C ASP A 56 8.56 1.30 -15.20
N LYS A 57 8.21 0.85 -13.99
CA LYS A 57 7.78 -0.53 -13.71
C LYS A 57 6.31 -0.66 -13.33
N ILE A 58 5.70 0.42 -12.83
CA ILE A 58 4.31 0.46 -12.37
C ILE A 58 3.75 1.88 -12.55
N THR A 59 2.45 2.01 -12.71
CA THR A 59 1.82 3.33 -12.76
C THR A 59 1.72 3.91 -11.36
N LEU A 60 2.36 5.05 -11.14
CA LEU A 60 2.31 5.76 -9.86
C LEU A 60 1.18 6.79 -9.89
N LYS A 61 0.42 6.82 -8.80
CA LYS A 61 -0.56 7.86 -8.51
C LYS A 61 -0.12 8.57 -7.24
N SER A 62 -0.18 9.89 -7.20
CA SER A 62 0.25 10.68 -6.04
C SER A 62 -0.95 11.40 -5.44
N GLU A 63 -1.94 10.64 -5.01
CA GLU A 63 -3.14 11.18 -4.38
C GLU A 63 -3.05 11.08 -2.87
N LYS A 64 -3.35 12.19 -2.19
CA LYS A 64 -3.44 12.23 -0.74
C LYS A 64 -4.51 11.24 -0.28
N ILE A 65 -4.14 10.34 0.61
CA ILE A 65 -5.07 9.41 1.22
C ILE A 65 -5.84 10.16 2.32
N LEU A 66 -7.16 10.19 2.22
CA LEU A 66 -8.04 10.75 3.24
C LEU A 66 -8.43 9.64 4.21
N TYR A 67 -7.79 9.62 5.38
CA TYR A 67 -8.05 8.62 6.41
C TYR A 67 -9.27 8.95 7.27
N ASP A 68 -9.85 10.14 7.15
CA ASP A 68 -10.96 10.59 8.00
C ASP A 68 -12.36 10.18 7.45
N GLU A 69 -12.40 9.54 6.29
CA GLU A 69 -13.64 9.03 5.69
C GLU A 69 -13.93 7.60 6.16
N GLU A 70 -15.03 7.39 6.90
CA GLU A 70 -15.43 6.08 7.46
C GLU A 70 -15.57 4.97 6.41
N ASN A 71 -15.89 5.32 5.15
CA ASN A 71 -16.02 4.39 4.03
C ASN A 71 -14.74 4.25 3.18
N HIS A 72 -13.62 4.80 3.65
CA HIS A 72 -12.37 4.72 2.91
C HIS A 72 -11.74 3.32 3.07
N ARG A 73 -11.35 2.71 1.93
CA ARG A 73 -10.80 1.34 1.87
C ARG A 73 -9.53 1.14 2.73
N LEU A 74 -8.86 2.23 3.10
CA LEU A 74 -7.66 2.24 3.93
C LEU A 74 -7.89 2.71 5.38
N TYR A 75 -9.10 3.13 5.76
CA TYR A 75 -9.41 3.58 7.13
C TYR A 75 -9.10 2.46 8.15
N TRP A 76 -9.71 1.30 7.96
CA TRP A 76 -9.47 0.13 8.84
C TRP A 76 -8.02 -0.36 8.82
N LEU A 77 -7.32 -0.22 7.68
CA LEU A 77 -5.89 -0.52 7.60
C LEU A 77 -5.06 0.45 8.44
N SER A 78 -5.40 1.74 8.42
CA SER A 78 -4.72 2.76 9.23
C SER A 78 -4.99 2.60 10.73
N VAL A 79 -6.21 2.19 11.12
CA VAL A 79 -6.55 1.87 12.51
C VAL A 79 -5.76 0.65 12.99
N LEU A 80 -5.76 -0.45 12.22
CA LEU A 80 -4.99 -1.66 12.55
C LEU A 80 -3.48 -1.40 12.65
N ILE A 81 -2.91 -0.56 11.77
CA ILE A 81 -1.49 -0.21 11.81
C ILE A 81 -1.19 0.78 12.94
N GLY A 82 -2.08 1.74 13.23
CA GLY A 82 -1.92 2.70 14.33
C GLY A 82 -1.87 2.03 15.69
N ASP A 83 -2.62 0.95 15.87
CA ASP A 83 -2.57 0.11 17.08
C ASP A 83 -1.28 -0.72 17.17
N ILE A 84 -0.66 -1.05 16.04
CA ILE A 84 0.67 -1.67 15.96
C ILE A 84 1.71 -0.54 15.92
N LYS A 85 2.01 0.09 17.07
CA LYS A 85 3.05 1.13 17.20
C LYS A 85 4.43 0.68 16.65
N ILE A 86 4.69 0.77 15.35
CA ILE A 86 6.02 0.72 14.69
C ILE A 86 5.90 1.32 13.26
N ILE A 87 6.79 2.27 12.98
CA ILE A 87 6.98 3.03 11.73
C ILE A 87 6.94 2.14 10.49
N LEU A 88 5.84 2.04 9.71
CA LEU A 88 5.83 1.31 8.43
C LEU A 88 4.77 1.73 7.41
N GLN A 89 5.18 1.92 6.14
CA GLN A 89 4.29 1.87 4.97
C GLN A 89 5.01 1.36 3.72
N VAL A 90 4.67 0.14 3.28
CA VAL A 90 4.57 -0.24 1.86
C VAL A 90 3.41 -1.23 1.74
N TYR A 91 2.39 -0.88 0.95
CA TYR A 91 1.23 -1.74 0.69
C TYR A 91 1.41 -2.49 -0.64
N ILE A 92 1.30 -3.81 -0.61
CA ILE A 92 1.13 -4.65 -1.81
C ILE A 92 -0.22 -5.35 -1.63
N MET A 93 -1.19 -4.98 -2.47
CA MET A 93 -2.49 -5.64 -2.54
C MET A 93 -2.38 -6.74 -3.60
N GLU A 94 -2.50 -8.00 -3.19
CA GLU A 94 -2.72 -9.13 -4.11
C GLU A 94 -4.22 -9.32 -4.37
#